data_AF-A0A7S4BQQ9-F1
#
_entry.id   AF-A0A7S4BQQ9-F1
#
_cell.length_a   1.000
_cell.length_b   1.000
_cell.length_c   1.000
_cell.angle_alpha   90.00
_cell.angle_beta   90.00
_cell.angle_gamma   90.00
#
_symmetry.space_group_name_H-M   'P 1'
#
loop_
_entity.id
_entity.type
_entity.pdbx_description
1 polymer ?
#
loop_
_entity_poly.entity_id
_entity_poly.type
_entity_poly.pdbx_seq_one_letter_code
_entity_poly.pdbx_strand_id
1 'polypeptide(L)'
;ASASASASASAANTVPAAPTPLLSPGQREEAQAAAETAAKAVAVRKSAAEDAVDVASVNDAGSLLDETPWAEQHVLVWESKSLLDLGKAAKRIATAEALSFAASTTLKHTFLASLMAAVALPSFIMKACDLLDNPWAVAHQRARKAGLLLARVLVDRVQGARPVVLVGFSLGAAVIWECLHEMARLSERGEAAAAGIVQHVVLMGLPASSDAVSWTRIRRVVAGRVVNCYRPGDLVLSLVYRANNLSTTAAGLSRVNCEHVENINVGSVVTSHTRYRSCIGKVMRLVNLEEAP
;
A
#
# COMPACT_ATOMS: atom_id res chain seq x y z
N ALA A 1 11.22 -76.57 50.22
CA ALA A 1 10.47 -76.77 48.96
C ALA A 1 10.29 -75.42 48.31
N SER A 2 11.15 -75.13 47.34
CA SER A 2 11.23 -73.89 46.56
C SER A 2 10.22 -73.91 45.41
N ALA A 3 9.31 -72.95 45.35
CA ALA A 3 8.40 -72.77 44.21
C ALA A 3 8.89 -71.60 43.36
N SER A 4 9.25 -71.92 42.12
CA SER A 4 9.71 -71.04 41.05
C SER A 4 8.57 -70.20 40.49
N ALA A 5 8.78 -68.88 40.39
CA ALA A 5 7.94 -67.97 39.63
C ALA A 5 8.32 -68.01 38.14
N SER A 6 7.38 -68.37 37.26
CA SER A 6 7.52 -68.20 35.81
C SER A 6 6.72 -66.99 35.35
N ALA A 7 7.42 -65.92 34.95
CA ALA A 7 6.83 -64.75 34.30
C ALA A 7 6.68 -65.01 32.80
N SER A 8 5.46 -65.00 32.28
CA SER A 8 5.16 -65.00 30.84
C SER A 8 5.11 -63.56 30.34
N ALA A 9 6.04 -63.19 29.46
CA ALA A 9 6.09 -61.89 28.79
C ALA A 9 4.92 -61.74 27.79
N SER A 10 4.18 -60.64 27.93
CA SER A 10 3.18 -60.17 26.97
C SER A 10 3.89 -59.56 25.76
N ALA A 11 3.67 -60.14 24.57
CA ALA A 11 4.21 -59.66 23.31
C ALA A 11 3.49 -58.37 22.87
N ALA A 12 4.23 -57.27 22.79
CA ALA A 12 3.78 -56.02 22.20
C ALA A 12 3.59 -56.20 20.68
N ASN A 13 2.37 -55.98 20.21
CA ASN A 13 2.00 -56.05 18.80
C ASN A 13 2.41 -54.74 18.10
N THR A 14 3.62 -54.68 17.54
CA THR A 14 4.07 -53.55 16.69
C THR A 14 3.56 -53.72 15.27
N VAL A 15 2.59 -52.89 14.87
CA VAL A 15 2.16 -52.75 13.47
C VAL A 15 3.26 -52.03 12.68
N PRO A 16 3.71 -52.55 11.51
CA PRO A 16 4.72 -51.87 10.71
C PRO A 16 4.15 -50.57 10.11
N ALA A 17 4.92 -49.48 10.19
CA ALA A 17 4.58 -48.21 9.56
C ALA A 17 4.49 -48.41 8.03
N ALA A 18 3.35 -48.04 7.45
CA ALA A 18 3.14 -48.09 6.01
C ALA A 18 4.15 -47.20 5.27
N PRO A 19 4.70 -47.63 4.13
CA PRO A 19 5.62 -46.82 3.34
C PRO A 19 4.92 -45.54 2.87
N THR A 20 5.55 -44.39 3.11
CA THR A 20 5.09 -43.10 2.59
C THR A 20 4.99 -43.19 1.06
N PRO A 21 3.82 -42.94 0.46
CA PRO A 21 3.67 -43.11 -0.98
C PRO A 21 4.58 -42.12 -1.72
N LEU A 22 5.40 -42.64 -2.64
CA LEU A 22 6.23 -41.84 -3.53
C LEU A 22 5.32 -41.10 -4.50
N LEU A 23 5.13 -39.79 -4.27
CA LEU A 23 4.37 -38.90 -5.14
C LEU A 23 4.89 -38.99 -6.59
N SER A 24 3.99 -39.06 -7.56
CA SER A 24 4.32 -39.03 -8.99
C SER A 24 4.89 -37.67 -9.40
N PRO A 25 5.62 -37.55 -10.52
CA PRO A 25 6.20 -36.28 -10.96
C PRO A 25 5.16 -35.14 -11.07
N GLY A 26 3.96 -35.40 -11.59
CA GLY A 26 2.88 -34.41 -11.65
C GLY A 26 2.33 -34.03 -10.27
N GLN A 27 2.25 -34.98 -9.34
CA GLN A 27 1.87 -34.69 -7.95
C GLN A 27 2.95 -33.91 -7.19
N ARG A 28 4.22 -34.02 -7.59
CA ARG A 28 5.33 -33.22 -7.04
C ARG A 28 5.30 -31.79 -7.55
N GLU A 29 5.00 -31.58 -8.83
CA GLU A 29 4.81 -30.24 -9.40
C GLU A 29 3.59 -29.54 -8.78
N GLU A 30 2.46 -30.24 -8.63
CA GLU A 30 1.28 -29.68 -7.94
C GLU A 30 1.57 -29.36 -6.48
N ALA A 31 2.30 -30.24 -5.76
CA ALA A 31 2.72 -29.98 -4.39
C ALA A 31 3.69 -28.80 -4.27
N GLN A 32 4.63 -28.63 -5.22
CA GLN A 32 5.53 -27.49 -5.27
C GLN A 32 4.78 -26.18 -5.60
N ALA A 33 3.86 -26.19 -6.56
CA ALA A 33 3.03 -25.04 -6.89
C ALA A 33 2.11 -24.64 -5.71
N ALA A 34 1.55 -25.63 -5.00
CA ALA A 34 0.78 -25.40 -3.78
C ALA A 34 1.65 -24.86 -2.64
N ALA A 35 2.89 -25.35 -2.49
CA ALA A 35 3.84 -24.87 -1.49
C ALA A 35 4.31 -23.43 -1.79
N GLU A 36 4.57 -23.08 -3.06
CA GLU A 36 4.87 -21.71 -3.46
C GLU A 36 3.68 -20.77 -3.24
N THR A 37 2.47 -21.23 -3.55
CA THR A 37 1.24 -20.48 -3.31
C THR A 37 1.03 -20.25 -1.82
N ALA A 38 1.29 -21.27 -0.99
CA ALA A 38 1.26 -21.16 0.46
C ALA A 38 2.38 -20.25 1.00
N ALA A 39 3.59 -20.27 0.43
CA ALA A 39 4.68 -19.37 0.81
C ALA A 39 4.35 -17.90 0.48
N LYS A 40 3.80 -17.65 -0.71
CA LYS A 40 3.29 -16.33 -1.11
C LYS A 40 2.13 -15.90 -0.20
N ALA A 41 1.23 -16.82 0.18
CA ALA A 41 0.14 -16.59 1.13
C ALA A 41 0.63 -16.19 2.51
N VAL A 42 1.66 -16.87 3.03
CA VAL A 42 2.28 -16.58 4.33
C VAL A 42 2.99 -15.22 4.29
N ALA A 43 3.68 -14.88 3.20
CA ALA A 43 4.32 -13.59 3.02
C ALA A 43 3.29 -12.43 2.97
N VAL A 44 2.19 -12.61 2.24
CA VAL A 44 1.07 -11.65 2.20
C VAL A 44 0.42 -11.51 3.57
N ARG A 45 0.16 -12.61 4.29
CA ARG A 45 -0.40 -12.59 5.65
C ARG A 45 0.53 -11.93 6.66
N LYS A 46 1.83 -12.16 6.57
CA LYS A 46 2.83 -11.52 7.45
C LYS A 46 2.84 -10.01 7.25
N SER A 47 2.87 -9.57 5.99
CA SER A 47 2.85 -8.13 5.67
C SER A 47 1.48 -7.49 5.93
N ALA A 48 0.35 -8.19 5.74
CA ALA A 48 -0.98 -7.66 6.09
C ALA A 48 -1.19 -7.57 7.62
N ALA A 49 -0.67 -8.54 8.37
CA ALA A 49 -0.65 -8.49 9.84
C ALA A 49 0.27 -7.38 10.37
N GLU A 50 1.44 -7.16 9.76
CA GLU A 50 2.29 -5.99 10.03
C GLU A 50 1.55 -4.67 9.71
N ASP A 51 0.78 -4.61 8.62
CA ASP A 51 -0.05 -3.45 8.26
C ASP A 51 -1.23 -3.21 9.23
N ALA A 52 -1.78 -4.27 9.84
CA ALA A 52 -2.92 -4.24 10.77
C ALA A 52 -2.54 -3.94 12.23
N VAL A 53 -1.34 -4.34 12.67
CA VAL A 53 -0.87 -4.20 14.06
C VAL A 53 -0.36 -2.78 14.36
N ASP A 54 0.04 -2.00 13.35
CA ASP A 54 0.83 -0.78 13.54
C ASP A 54 0.02 0.55 13.64
N VAL A 55 -1.29 0.47 13.89
CA VAL A 55 -2.19 1.64 14.02
C VAL A 55 -1.92 2.45 15.31
N ALA A 56 -1.05 1.99 16.20
CA ALA A 56 -0.93 2.49 17.57
C ALA A 56 0.38 3.23 17.94
N SER A 57 1.40 3.33 17.08
CA SER A 57 2.67 4.00 17.42
C SER A 57 2.90 5.31 16.64
N VAL A 58 2.10 6.33 16.96
CA VAL A 58 2.37 7.71 16.53
C VAL A 58 3.22 8.36 17.61
N ASN A 59 4.56 8.29 17.52
CA ASN A 59 5.40 9.26 18.25
C ASN A 59 6.89 9.37 17.88
N ASP A 60 7.44 8.70 16.85
CA ASP A 60 8.91 8.74 16.66
C ASP A 60 9.39 8.81 15.19
N ALA A 61 8.83 9.75 14.42
CA ALA A 61 9.20 9.84 13.01
C ALA A 61 9.38 11.24 12.40
N GLY A 62 9.37 12.28 13.24
CA GLY A 62 9.56 13.67 12.81
C GLY A 62 8.34 14.22 12.06
N SER A 63 8.05 15.49 12.30
CA SER A 63 6.97 16.18 11.62
C SER A 63 7.43 16.68 10.26
N LEU A 64 6.52 16.78 9.28
CA LEU A 64 6.78 17.57 8.07
C LEU A 64 7.19 19.01 8.44
N LEU A 65 6.70 19.51 9.58
CA LEU A 65 7.04 20.82 10.13
C LEU A 65 8.55 20.99 10.37
N ASP A 66 9.22 19.93 10.80
CA ASP A 66 10.63 19.98 11.18
C ASP A 66 11.54 19.99 9.94
N GLU A 67 11.07 19.41 8.84
CA GLU A 67 11.86 19.24 7.60
C GLU A 67 11.79 20.46 6.68
N THR A 68 10.75 21.29 6.81
CA THR A 68 10.59 22.53 6.02
C THR A 68 10.28 23.74 6.93
N PRO A 69 11.17 24.10 7.88
CA PRO A 69 10.93 25.15 8.86
C PRO A 69 10.85 26.56 8.24
N TRP A 70 11.37 26.72 7.03
CA TRP A 70 11.38 27.96 6.25
C TRP A 70 10.10 28.17 5.42
N ALA A 71 9.23 27.16 5.33
CA ALA A 71 8.00 27.23 4.55
C ALA A 71 6.78 27.53 5.44
N GLU A 72 5.85 28.31 4.92
CA GLU A 72 4.51 28.40 5.49
C GLU A 72 3.74 27.14 5.12
N GLN A 73 3.23 26.42 6.12
CA GLN A 73 2.66 25.09 5.92
C GLN A 73 1.15 25.12 6.08
N HIS A 74 0.45 24.61 5.06
CA HIS A 74 -1.00 24.46 5.06
C HIS A 74 -1.38 23.01 4.85
N VAL A 75 -2.42 22.57 5.57
CA VAL A 75 -3.01 21.25 5.39
C VAL A 75 -4.28 21.39 4.57
N LEU A 76 -4.32 20.75 3.41
CA LEU A 76 -5.54 20.67 2.61
C LEU A 76 -6.52 19.68 3.24
N VAL A 77 -7.61 20.19 3.79
CA VAL A 77 -8.72 19.37 4.28
C VAL A 77 -9.73 19.20 3.16
N TRP A 78 -9.94 17.96 2.71
CA TRP A 78 -10.85 17.65 1.63
C TRP A 78 -11.62 16.35 1.95
N GLU A 79 -12.92 16.36 1.63
CA GLU A 79 -13.81 15.17 1.64
C GLU A 79 -13.63 14.24 2.85
N SER A 80 -13.54 14.84 4.05
CA SER A 80 -13.21 14.16 5.32
C SER A 80 -14.12 12.97 5.61
N LYS A 81 -15.42 13.07 5.26
CA LYS A 81 -16.37 11.97 5.45
C LYS A 81 -15.98 10.74 4.64
N SER A 82 -15.69 10.90 3.35
CA SER A 82 -15.28 9.81 2.47
C SER A 82 -13.95 9.18 2.90
N LEU A 83 -12.98 10.00 3.31
CA LEU A 83 -11.70 9.50 3.83
C LEU A 83 -11.87 8.72 5.14
N LEU A 84 -12.73 9.20 6.05
CA LEU A 84 -13.06 8.48 7.28
C LEU A 84 -13.79 7.17 7.00
N ASP A 85 -14.71 7.15 6.03
CA ASP A 85 -15.44 5.95 5.68
C ASP A 85 -14.52 4.88 5.05
N LEU A 86 -13.56 5.29 4.21
CA LEU A 86 -12.50 4.40 3.73
C LEU A 86 -11.61 3.89 4.87
N GLY A 87 -11.21 4.76 5.81
CA GLY A 87 -10.43 4.34 6.98
C GLY A 87 -11.18 3.35 7.88
N LYS A 88 -12.49 3.54 8.07
CA LYS A 88 -13.35 2.59 8.78
C LYS A 88 -13.45 1.25 8.04
N ALA A 89 -13.55 1.26 6.71
CA ALA A 89 -13.57 0.04 5.90
C ALA A 89 -12.25 -0.74 6.05
N ALA A 90 -11.10 -0.07 5.96
CA ALA A 90 -9.80 -0.68 6.22
C ALA A 90 -9.70 -1.29 7.63
N LYS A 91 -10.18 -0.56 8.66
CA LYS A 91 -10.20 -1.07 10.05
C LYS A 91 -11.11 -2.31 10.20
N ARG A 92 -12.23 -2.39 9.47
CA ARG A 92 -13.12 -3.57 9.48
C ARG A 92 -12.43 -4.80 8.89
N ILE A 93 -11.61 -4.62 7.85
CA ILE A 93 -10.84 -5.73 7.26
C ILE A 93 -9.77 -6.22 8.23
N ALA A 94 -9.00 -5.30 8.83
CA ALA A 94 -7.98 -5.64 9.82
C ALA A 94 -8.56 -6.39 11.03
N THR A 95 -9.74 -5.97 11.51
CA THR A 95 -10.42 -6.65 12.62
C THR A 95 -11.00 -8.01 12.23
N ALA A 96 -11.56 -8.15 11.03
CA ALA A 96 -12.02 -9.45 10.52
C ALA A 96 -10.86 -10.45 10.33
N GLU A 97 -9.67 -9.96 9.94
CA GLU A 97 -8.44 -10.77 9.84
C GLU A 97 -7.97 -11.27 11.21
N ALA A 98 -7.90 -10.38 12.20
CA ALA A 98 -7.50 -10.73 13.56
C ALA A 98 -8.43 -11.81 14.18
N LEU A 99 -9.74 -11.68 13.98
CA LEU A 99 -10.72 -12.69 14.41
C LEU A 99 -10.52 -14.04 13.68
N SER A 100 -10.29 -14.00 12.37
CA SER A 100 -10.04 -15.22 11.57
C SER A 100 -8.73 -15.91 11.98
N PHE A 101 -7.69 -15.15 12.30
CA PHE A 101 -6.42 -15.67 12.78
C PHE A 101 -6.55 -16.33 14.17
N ALA A 102 -7.28 -15.70 15.08
CA ALA A 102 -7.60 -16.26 16.39
C ALA A 102 -8.38 -17.59 16.24
N ALA A 103 -9.40 -17.63 15.39
CA ALA A 103 -10.17 -18.84 15.10
C ALA A 103 -9.31 -19.95 14.44
N SER A 104 -8.40 -19.57 13.54
CA SER A 104 -7.50 -20.53 12.86
C SER A 104 -6.53 -21.20 13.83
N THR A 105 -6.12 -20.52 14.91
CA THR A 105 -5.16 -21.07 15.87
C THR A 105 -5.73 -22.25 16.63
N THR A 106 -7.03 -22.25 16.90
CA THR A 106 -7.76 -23.40 17.47
C THR A 106 -7.86 -24.58 16.49
N LEU A 107 -7.93 -24.31 15.18
CA LEU A 107 -8.09 -25.31 14.13
C LEU A 107 -6.77 -25.92 13.61
N LYS A 108 -5.62 -25.30 13.93
CA LYS A 108 -4.26 -25.74 13.55
C LYS A 108 -3.92 -27.16 14.02
N HIS A 109 -4.68 -27.71 14.97
CA HIS A 109 -4.49 -29.07 15.49
C HIS A 109 -5.19 -30.17 14.67
N THR A 110 -5.67 -29.88 13.45
CA THR A 110 -6.37 -30.87 12.60
C THR A 110 -5.73 -30.99 11.22
N PHE A 111 -5.84 -32.16 10.57
CA PHE A 111 -5.33 -32.37 9.21
C PHE A 111 -6.04 -31.49 8.16
N LEU A 112 -7.22 -30.95 8.48
CA LEU A 112 -7.95 -29.98 7.67
C LEU A 112 -7.31 -28.59 7.68
N ALA A 113 -6.33 -28.32 8.55
CA ALA A 113 -5.68 -27.02 8.66
C ALA A 113 -4.99 -26.59 7.35
N SER A 114 -4.41 -27.53 6.61
CA SER A 114 -3.77 -27.26 5.31
C SER A 114 -4.79 -26.88 4.23
N LEU A 115 -5.91 -27.62 4.14
CA LEU A 115 -6.99 -27.34 3.19
C LEU A 115 -7.71 -26.02 3.51
N MET A 116 -7.99 -25.77 4.80
CA MET A 116 -8.58 -24.52 5.26
C MET A 116 -7.63 -23.34 5.02
N ALA A 117 -6.32 -23.51 5.22
CA ALA A 117 -5.35 -22.47 4.93
C ALA A 117 -5.30 -22.10 3.43
N ALA A 118 -5.47 -23.09 2.54
CA ALA A 118 -5.47 -22.92 1.09
C ALA A 118 -6.66 -22.09 0.58
N VAL A 119 -7.87 -22.26 1.15
CA VAL A 119 -9.07 -21.51 0.76
C VAL A 119 -9.20 -20.19 1.52
N ALA A 120 -8.71 -20.13 2.77
CA ALA A 120 -8.85 -18.95 3.61
C ALA A 120 -8.16 -17.70 3.04
N LEU A 121 -7.01 -17.83 2.37
CA LEU A 121 -6.34 -16.67 1.77
C LEU A 121 -7.15 -16.10 0.58
N PRO A 122 -7.50 -16.88 -0.46
CA PRO A 122 -8.35 -16.38 -1.54
C PRO A 122 -9.65 -15.75 -1.02
N SER A 123 -10.34 -16.39 -0.08
CA SER A 123 -11.58 -15.85 0.50
C SER A 123 -11.36 -14.55 1.29
N PHE A 124 -10.25 -14.43 2.00
CA PHE A 124 -9.89 -13.20 2.72
C PHE A 124 -9.61 -12.06 1.74
N ILE A 125 -8.79 -12.31 0.71
CA ILE A 125 -8.47 -11.34 -0.35
C ILE A 125 -9.75 -10.85 -1.02
N MET A 126 -10.63 -11.78 -1.44
CA MET A 126 -11.91 -11.44 -2.08
C MET A 126 -12.77 -10.54 -1.18
N LYS A 127 -12.96 -10.92 0.09
CA LYS A 127 -13.75 -10.11 1.05
C LYS A 127 -13.13 -8.74 1.32
N ALA A 128 -11.80 -8.67 1.35
CA ALA A 128 -11.09 -7.40 1.52
C ALA A 128 -11.28 -6.48 0.30
N CYS A 129 -11.23 -7.02 -0.91
CA CYS A 129 -11.56 -6.27 -2.14
C CYS A 129 -13.01 -5.77 -2.09
N ASP A 130 -13.99 -6.65 -1.85
CA ASP A 130 -15.41 -6.28 -1.82
C ASP A 130 -15.71 -5.13 -0.84
N LEU A 131 -15.05 -5.14 0.32
CA LEU A 131 -15.21 -4.11 1.34
C LEU A 131 -14.48 -2.80 1.02
N LEU A 132 -13.38 -2.85 0.27
CA LEU A 132 -12.58 -1.67 -0.08
C LEU A 132 -13.03 -1.01 -1.38
N ASP A 133 -13.47 -1.78 -2.37
CA ASP A 133 -13.65 -1.30 -3.74
C ASP A 133 -14.59 -0.10 -3.81
N ASN A 134 -15.75 -0.17 -3.16
CA ASN A 134 -16.70 0.94 -3.16
C ASN A 134 -16.20 2.18 -2.38
N PRO A 135 -15.79 2.08 -1.09
CA PRO A 135 -15.23 3.24 -0.38
C PRO A 135 -14.01 3.85 -1.08
N TRP A 136 -13.14 3.02 -1.67
CA TRP A 136 -11.96 3.48 -2.38
C TRP A 136 -12.35 4.20 -3.68
N ALA A 137 -13.23 3.63 -4.50
CA ALA A 137 -13.67 4.26 -5.75
C ALA A 137 -14.33 5.61 -5.48
N VAL A 138 -15.18 5.70 -4.45
CA VAL A 138 -15.78 6.97 -4.02
C VAL A 138 -14.69 7.96 -3.59
N ALA A 139 -13.78 7.55 -2.70
CA ALA A 139 -12.73 8.43 -2.20
C ALA A 139 -11.76 8.89 -3.31
N HIS A 140 -11.45 8.03 -4.27
CA HIS A 140 -10.63 8.35 -5.44
C HIS A 140 -11.35 9.33 -6.37
N GLN A 141 -12.64 9.14 -6.65
CA GLN A 141 -13.44 10.09 -7.43
C GLN A 141 -13.53 11.45 -6.73
N ARG A 142 -13.63 11.46 -5.40
CA ARG A 142 -13.57 12.68 -4.59
C ARG A 142 -12.20 13.36 -4.66
N ALA A 143 -11.11 12.58 -4.62
CA ALA A 143 -9.75 13.09 -4.77
C ALA A 143 -9.60 13.83 -6.09
N ARG A 144 -10.11 13.26 -7.18
CA ARG A 144 -10.13 13.90 -8.49
C ARG A 144 -10.84 15.24 -8.47
N LYS A 145 -12.07 15.31 -7.94
CA LYS A 145 -12.80 16.59 -7.85
C LYS A 145 -12.06 17.63 -7.01
N ALA A 146 -11.49 17.22 -5.87
CA ALA A 146 -10.68 18.10 -5.03
C ALA A 146 -9.43 18.61 -5.76
N GLY A 147 -8.77 17.77 -6.55
CA GLY A 147 -7.61 18.14 -7.37
C GLY A 147 -7.95 19.19 -8.42
N LEU A 148 -9.07 19.03 -9.12
CA LEU A 148 -9.55 20.04 -10.09
C LEU A 148 -9.82 21.40 -9.42
N LEU A 149 -10.43 21.40 -8.23
CA LEU A 149 -10.67 22.63 -7.47
C LEU A 149 -9.37 23.24 -6.95
N LEU A 150 -8.43 22.42 -6.48
CA LEU A 150 -7.11 22.89 -6.05
C LEU A 150 -6.36 23.58 -7.21
N ALA A 151 -6.39 22.98 -8.41
CA ALA A 151 -5.81 23.59 -9.60
C ALA A 151 -6.42 24.97 -9.86
N ARG A 152 -7.75 25.09 -9.79
CA ARG A 152 -8.44 26.36 -9.99
C ARG A 152 -8.02 27.41 -8.95
N VAL A 153 -7.99 27.05 -7.67
CA VAL A 153 -7.58 27.95 -6.58
C VAL A 153 -6.14 28.44 -6.77
N LEU A 154 -5.23 27.55 -7.19
CA LEU A 154 -3.84 27.91 -7.48
C LEU A 154 -3.74 28.84 -8.68
N VAL A 155 -4.41 28.51 -9.80
CA VAL A 155 -4.40 29.33 -11.02
C VAL A 155 -5.03 30.70 -10.80
N ASP A 156 -6.12 30.78 -10.03
CA ASP A 156 -6.80 32.03 -9.68
C ASP A 156 -6.02 32.88 -8.67
N ARG A 157 -4.90 32.37 -8.13
CA ARG A 157 -4.03 33.09 -7.19
C ARG A 157 -4.76 33.60 -5.94
N VAL A 158 -5.80 32.90 -5.48
CA VAL A 158 -6.62 33.31 -4.32
C VAL A 158 -5.76 33.45 -3.05
N GLN A 159 -4.71 32.65 -2.94
CA GLN A 159 -3.75 32.65 -1.83
C GLN A 159 -2.46 33.43 -2.14
N GLY A 160 -2.45 34.21 -3.22
CA GLY A 160 -1.29 34.95 -3.72
C GLY A 160 -0.50 34.21 -4.81
N ALA A 161 0.62 34.81 -5.22
CA ALA A 161 1.46 34.34 -6.32
C ALA A 161 2.73 33.59 -5.88
N ARG A 162 2.86 33.30 -4.58
CA ARG A 162 4.03 32.59 -4.04
C ARG A 162 4.13 31.18 -4.63
N PRO A 163 5.33 30.69 -4.96
CA PRO A 163 5.51 29.30 -5.37
C PRO A 163 5.07 28.34 -4.27
N VAL A 164 4.48 27.22 -4.65
CA VAL A 164 3.97 26.21 -3.71
C VAL A 164 4.71 24.89 -3.86
N VAL A 165 4.94 24.22 -2.74
CA VAL A 165 5.43 22.84 -2.67
C VAL A 165 4.24 21.94 -2.32
N LEU A 166 3.98 20.94 -3.16
CA LEU A 166 2.87 20.01 -2.96
C LEU A 166 3.40 18.66 -2.50
N VAL A 167 3.05 18.29 -1.26
CA VAL A 167 3.42 17.00 -0.65
C VAL A 167 2.14 16.22 -0.36
N GLY A 168 2.05 14.99 -0.87
CA GLY A 168 0.89 14.14 -0.61
C GLY A 168 1.24 12.67 -0.62
N PHE A 169 0.47 11.91 0.15
CA PHE A 169 0.56 10.44 0.17
C PHE A 169 -0.79 9.81 -0.16
N SER A 170 -0.78 8.60 -0.72
CA SER A 170 -2.00 7.83 -1.04
C SER A 170 -3.00 8.67 -1.85
N LEU A 171 -4.26 8.75 -1.42
CA LEU A 171 -5.28 9.59 -2.05
C LEU A 171 -4.96 11.09 -2.01
N GLY A 172 -4.18 11.58 -1.05
CA GLY A 172 -3.68 12.95 -1.06
C GLY A 172 -2.69 13.20 -2.21
N ALA A 173 -1.88 12.20 -2.56
CA ALA A 173 -1.06 12.24 -3.77
C ALA A 173 -1.95 12.23 -5.03
N ALA A 174 -3.07 11.50 -5.02
CA ALA A 174 -4.04 11.50 -6.13
C ALA A 174 -4.71 12.87 -6.32
N VAL A 175 -5.00 13.63 -5.25
CA VAL A 175 -5.47 15.02 -5.35
C VAL A 175 -4.45 15.89 -6.09
N ILE A 176 -3.18 15.81 -5.69
CA ILE A 176 -2.10 16.59 -6.31
C ILE A 176 -1.92 16.17 -7.76
N TRP A 177 -1.95 14.86 -8.04
CA TRP A 177 -1.86 14.32 -9.40
C TRP A 177 -2.91 14.92 -10.33
N GLU A 178 -4.18 14.90 -9.91
CA GLU A 178 -5.30 15.43 -10.68
C GLU A 178 -5.23 16.96 -10.80
N CYS A 179 -4.73 17.64 -9.76
CA CYS A 179 -4.43 19.07 -9.79
C CYS A 179 -3.41 19.42 -10.89
N LEU A 180 -2.28 18.72 -10.93
CA LEU A 180 -1.22 18.97 -11.92
C LEU A 180 -1.67 18.67 -13.34
N HIS A 181 -2.46 17.61 -13.53
CA HIS A 181 -3.06 17.29 -14.81
C HIS A 181 -3.99 18.39 -15.31
N GLU A 182 -4.81 18.95 -14.42
CA GLU A 182 -5.70 20.06 -14.76
C GLU A 182 -4.92 21.34 -15.06
N MET A 183 -3.89 21.66 -14.28
CA MET A 183 -3.00 22.79 -14.57
C MET A 183 -2.31 22.63 -15.93
N ALA A 184 -1.84 21.43 -16.27
CA ALA A 184 -1.26 21.15 -17.58
C ALA A 184 -2.29 21.33 -18.70
N ARG A 185 -3.52 20.86 -18.50
CA ARG A 185 -4.63 21.03 -19.45
C ARG A 185 -5.00 22.52 -19.64
N LEU A 186 -4.92 23.34 -18.59
CA LEU A 186 -5.17 24.79 -18.66
C LEU A 186 -4.01 25.49 -19.39
N SER A 187 -2.77 25.12 -19.08
CA SER A 187 -1.57 25.64 -19.77
C SER A 187 -1.58 25.34 -21.27
N GLU A 188 -1.96 24.12 -21.67
CA GLU A 188 -2.13 23.71 -23.07
C GLU A 188 -3.19 24.54 -23.81
N ARG A 189 -4.17 25.11 -23.09
CA ARG A 189 -5.21 26.00 -23.65
C ARG A 189 -4.80 27.48 -23.71
N GLY A 190 -3.57 27.82 -23.30
CA GLY A 190 -3.04 29.17 -23.34
C GLY A 190 -3.16 29.96 -22.03
N GLU A 191 -3.60 29.33 -20.93
CA GLU A 191 -3.62 29.98 -19.62
C GLU A 191 -2.21 29.97 -19.00
N ALA A 192 -1.39 30.97 -19.35
CA ALA A 192 -0.01 31.10 -18.88
C ALA A 192 0.13 31.08 -17.35
N ALA A 193 -0.91 31.53 -16.63
CA ALA A 193 -0.97 31.51 -15.17
C ALA A 193 -0.87 30.09 -14.57
N ALA A 194 -1.15 29.03 -15.35
CA ALA A 194 -1.13 27.65 -14.88
C ALA A 194 0.26 27.01 -14.83
N ALA A 195 1.29 27.65 -15.39
CA ALA A 195 2.67 27.18 -15.31
C ALA A 195 3.45 27.96 -14.23
N GLY A 196 4.40 27.29 -13.57
CA GLY A 196 5.37 27.94 -12.68
C GLY A 196 4.85 28.34 -11.29
N ILE A 197 3.61 27.99 -10.93
CA ILE A 197 3.11 28.13 -9.53
C ILE A 197 3.71 27.04 -8.65
N VAL A 198 3.72 25.81 -9.16
CA VAL A 198 4.16 24.65 -8.39
C VAL A 198 5.67 24.54 -8.53
N GLN A 199 6.39 24.75 -7.44
CA GLN A 199 7.84 24.68 -7.38
C GLN A 199 8.30 23.23 -7.29
N HIS A 200 7.81 22.50 -6.30
CA HIS A 200 8.20 21.10 -6.06
C HIS A 200 6.98 20.23 -5.78
N VAL A 201 7.09 18.96 -6.15
CA VAL A 201 6.05 17.95 -5.92
C VAL A 201 6.67 16.68 -5.36
N VAL A 202 6.12 16.19 -4.26
CA VAL A 202 6.46 14.89 -3.67
C VAL A 202 5.20 14.03 -3.57
N LEU A 203 5.15 12.96 -4.37
CA LEU A 203 4.04 12.02 -4.41
C LEU A 203 4.46 10.71 -3.76
N MET A 204 3.80 10.31 -2.68
CA MET A 204 4.13 9.09 -1.93
C MET A 204 3.03 8.05 -2.09
N GLY A 205 3.36 6.84 -2.53
CA GLY A 205 2.36 5.77 -2.67
C GLY A 205 1.20 6.14 -3.59
N LEU A 206 1.48 6.82 -4.71
CA LEU A 206 0.48 7.37 -5.62
C LEU A 206 -0.35 6.26 -6.30
N PRO A 207 -1.69 6.24 -6.16
CA PRO A 207 -2.57 5.30 -6.84
C PRO A 207 -2.95 5.75 -8.25
N ALA A 208 -1.96 6.18 -9.04
CA ALA A 208 -2.14 6.56 -10.44
C ALA A 208 -1.20 5.75 -11.34
N SER A 209 -1.49 5.76 -12.64
CA SER A 209 -0.69 5.05 -13.63
C SER A 209 0.77 5.55 -13.69
N SER A 210 1.71 4.64 -13.88
CA SER A 210 3.13 4.94 -14.07
C SER A 210 3.49 5.27 -15.53
N ASP A 211 2.50 5.59 -16.38
CA ASP A 211 2.72 5.83 -17.80
C ASP A 211 3.51 7.12 -18.09
N ALA A 212 4.56 7.01 -18.91
CA ALA A 212 5.47 8.13 -19.15
C ALA A 212 4.76 9.36 -19.74
N VAL A 213 3.67 9.18 -20.49
CA VAL A 213 2.94 10.27 -21.16
C VAL A 213 2.28 11.20 -20.14
N SER A 214 1.57 10.64 -19.16
CA SER A 214 0.91 11.41 -18.10
C SER A 214 1.94 12.12 -17.21
N TRP A 215 3.02 11.43 -16.87
CA TRP A 215 4.11 12.02 -16.08
C TRP A 215 4.83 13.15 -16.83
N THR A 216 5.06 13.00 -18.13
CA THR A 216 5.64 14.05 -18.98
C THR A 216 4.73 15.28 -19.01
N ARG A 217 3.40 15.09 -19.04
CA ARG A 217 2.44 16.19 -19.01
C ARG A 217 2.53 16.98 -17.69
N ILE A 218 2.52 16.31 -16.54
CA ILE A 218 2.64 17.02 -15.25
C ILE A 218 4.01 17.67 -15.06
N ARG A 219 5.08 17.08 -15.61
CA ARG A 219 6.43 17.65 -15.51
C ARG A 219 6.48 19.04 -16.15
N ARG A 220 5.68 19.34 -17.18
CA ARG A 220 5.67 20.65 -17.86
C ARG A 220 5.17 21.81 -16.99
N VAL A 221 4.38 21.55 -15.95
CA VAL A 221 3.78 22.61 -15.11
C VAL A 221 4.46 22.81 -13.76
N VAL A 222 5.33 21.88 -13.37
CA VAL A 222 6.16 22.00 -12.17
C VAL A 222 7.47 22.70 -12.55
N ALA A 223 7.94 23.66 -11.78
CA ALA A 223 9.20 24.35 -12.10
C ALA A 223 10.42 23.49 -11.72
N GLY A 224 10.47 23.03 -10.48
CA GLY A 224 11.55 22.24 -9.91
C GLY A 224 11.29 20.74 -9.91
N ARG A 225 11.65 20.09 -8.80
CA ARG A 225 11.66 18.64 -8.62
C ARG A 225 10.26 18.03 -8.62
N VAL A 226 10.12 16.92 -9.35
CA VAL A 226 8.97 16.00 -9.29
C VAL A 226 9.48 14.67 -8.77
N VAL A 227 9.04 14.29 -7.57
CA VAL A 227 9.55 13.11 -6.86
C VAL A 227 8.43 12.08 -6.68
N ASN A 228 8.63 10.91 -7.26
CA ASN A 228 7.82 9.72 -7.04
C ASN A 228 8.46 8.86 -5.93
N CYS A 229 7.84 8.84 -4.76
CA CYS A 229 8.19 7.96 -3.65
C CYS A 229 7.37 6.66 -3.74
N TYR A 230 8.04 5.55 -4.02
CA TYR A 230 7.40 4.25 -4.30
C TYR A 230 7.88 3.14 -3.36
N ARG A 231 7.04 2.12 -3.15
CA ARG A 231 7.33 0.94 -2.33
C ARG A 231 6.77 -0.30 -3.04
N PRO A 232 7.61 -1.16 -3.64
CA PRO A 232 7.13 -2.26 -4.49
C PRO A 232 6.20 -3.29 -3.86
N GLY A 233 6.30 -3.53 -2.56
CA GLY A 233 5.41 -4.48 -1.88
C GLY A 233 4.29 -3.83 -1.06
N ASP A 234 3.86 -2.62 -1.43
CA ASP A 234 2.73 -1.96 -0.76
C ASP A 234 1.48 -2.82 -1.00
N LEU A 235 1.03 -3.54 0.03
CA LEU A 235 -0.05 -4.52 -0.14
C LEU A 235 -1.40 -3.86 -0.39
N VAL A 236 -1.70 -2.78 0.34
CA VAL A 236 -2.98 -2.07 0.18
C VAL A 236 -3.07 -1.52 -1.23
N LEU A 237 -2.03 -0.83 -1.70
CA LEU A 237 -2.01 -0.28 -3.04
C LEU A 237 -2.01 -1.38 -4.11
N SER A 238 -1.26 -2.47 -3.90
CA SER A 238 -1.25 -3.61 -4.82
C SER A 238 -2.62 -4.28 -4.93
N LEU A 239 -3.32 -4.47 -3.81
CA LEU A 239 -4.63 -5.11 -3.77
C LEU A 239 -5.66 -4.28 -4.52
N VAL A 240 -5.75 -3.00 -4.17
CA VAL A 240 -6.75 -2.10 -4.73
C VAL A 240 -6.49 -1.84 -6.22
N TYR A 241 -5.23 -1.62 -6.61
CA TYR A 241 -4.91 -1.35 -8.02
C TYR A 241 -5.14 -2.59 -8.91
N ARG A 242 -4.89 -3.80 -8.39
CA ARG A 242 -5.19 -5.06 -9.09
C ARG A 242 -6.68 -5.35 -9.18
N ALA A 243 -7.44 -5.12 -8.11
CA ALA A 243 -8.89 -5.31 -8.10
C ALA A 243 -9.60 -4.43 -9.15
N ASN A 244 -9.04 -3.26 -9.44
CA ASN A 244 -9.60 -2.31 -10.41
C ASN A 244 -9.15 -2.54 -11.86
N ASN A 245 -8.54 -3.70 -12.19
CA ASN A 245 -8.15 -4.13 -13.55
C ASN A 245 -7.35 -3.08 -14.35
N LEU A 246 -6.55 -2.25 -13.67
CA LEU A 246 -5.69 -1.28 -14.34
C LEU A 246 -4.51 -2.06 -14.95
N SER A 247 -4.46 -2.12 -16.27
CA SER A 247 -3.43 -2.84 -17.04
C SER A 247 -2.01 -2.25 -16.88
N THR A 248 -1.90 -1.11 -16.21
CA THR A 248 -0.65 -0.42 -15.91
C THR A 248 -0.19 -0.73 -14.49
N THR A 249 1.06 -0.40 -14.17
CA THR A 249 1.55 -0.48 -12.78
C THR A 249 1.26 0.84 -12.09
N ALA A 250 0.85 0.80 -10.82
CA ALA A 250 0.70 2.02 -10.03
C ALA A 250 2.07 2.68 -9.81
N ALA A 251 2.15 4.00 -9.92
CA ALA A 251 3.37 4.76 -9.67
C ALA A 251 3.87 4.62 -8.22
N GLY A 252 2.97 4.42 -7.25
CA GLY A 252 3.36 4.11 -5.87
C GLY A 252 4.00 2.73 -5.67
N LEU A 253 3.92 1.82 -6.65
CA LEU A 253 4.50 0.47 -6.59
C LEU A 253 5.79 0.33 -7.39
N SER A 254 6.13 1.29 -8.24
CA SER A 254 7.22 1.12 -9.19
C SER A 254 7.87 2.44 -9.57
N ARG A 255 9.03 2.33 -10.22
CA ARG A 255 9.68 3.48 -10.83
C ARG A 255 8.87 3.96 -12.03
N VAL A 256 8.74 5.27 -12.15
CA VAL A 256 8.20 5.94 -13.33
C VAL A 256 9.35 6.21 -14.28
N ASN A 257 9.24 5.71 -15.51
CA ASN A 257 10.22 5.99 -16.56
C ASN A 257 9.87 7.31 -17.28
N CYS A 258 10.22 8.44 -16.67
CA CYS A 258 10.00 9.77 -17.23
C CYS A 258 11.23 10.65 -16.93
N GLU A 259 11.67 11.42 -17.92
CA GLU A 259 12.80 12.32 -17.76
C GLU A 259 12.47 13.43 -16.75
N HIS A 260 13.46 13.81 -15.94
CA HIS A 260 13.32 14.80 -14.86
C HIS A 260 12.26 14.46 -13.80
N VAL A 261 11.87 13.18 -13.69
CA VAL A 261 11.11 12.62 -12.56
C VAL A 261 12.04 11.77 -11.71
N GLU A 262 12.21 12.16 -10.45
CA GLU A 262 13.01 11.43 -9.48
C GLU A 262 12.21 10.28 -8.89
N ASN A 263 12.84 9.12 -8.74
CA ASN A 263 12.20 7.94 -8.15
C ASN A 263 12.94 7.51 -6.89
N ILE A 264 12.29 7.61 -5.75
CA ILE A 264 12.85 7.26 -4.45
C ILE A 264 12.12 6.04 -3.89
N ASN A 265 12.87 4.96 -3.65
CA ASN A 265 12.32 3.80 -2.96
C ASN A 265 12.28 4.07 -1.46
N VAL A 266 11.08 4.12 -0.89
CA VAL A 266 10.87 4.43 0.53
C VAL A 266 10.67 3.19 1.40
N GLY A 267 10.86 1.98 0.84
CA GLY A 267 10.64 0.72 1.55
C GLY A 267 11.51 0.48 2.78
N SER A 268 12.62 1.20 2.94
CA SER A 268 13.45 1.17 4.16
C SER A 268 12.84 1.95 5.33
N VAL A 269 11.90 2.86 5.06
CA VAL A 269 11.29 3.77 6.03
C VAL A 269 9.79 3.50 6.21
N VAL A 270 9.10 3.19 5.11
CA VAL A 270 7.66 2.94 5.07
C VAL A 270 7.42 1.44 4.92
N THR A 271 7.12 0.78 6.04
CA THR A 271 6.86 -0.66 6.06
C THR A 271 5.45 -1.00 5.54
N SER A 272 4.46 -0.13 5.78
CA SER A 272 3.06 -0.30 5.38
C SER A 272 2.45 0.95 4.74
N HIS A 273 1.39 0.80 3.93
CA HIS A 273 0.69 1.93 3.32
C HIS A 273 0.12 2.91 4.36
N THR A 274 -0.34 2.40 5.50
CA THR A 274 -0.92 3.21 6.58
C THR A 274 0.14 4.06 7.29
N ARG A 275 1.42 3.69 7.18
CA ARG A 275 2.54 4.39 7.82
C ARG A 275 3.09 5.58 7.05
N TYR A 276 2.63 5.85 5.83
CA TYR A 276 2.99 7.11 5.16
C TYR A 276 2.72 8.34 6.03
N ARG A 277 1.59 8.33 6.78
CA ARG A 277 1.24 9.43 7.69
C ARG A 277 2.27 9.63 8.80
N SER A 278 2.70 8.56 9.47
CA SER A 278 3.64 8.66 10.58
C SER A 278 5.07 8.85 10.10
N CYS A 279 5.45 8.31 8.93
CA CYS A 279 6.81 8.34 8.41
C CYS A 279 7.09 9.50 7.46
N ILE A 280 6.16 10.45 7.28
CA ILE A 280 6.31 11.55 6.32
C ILE A 280 7.60 12.36 6.54
N GLY A 281 7.98 12.67 7.78
CA GLY A 281 9.23 13.38 8.07
C GLY A 281 10.47 12.59 7.62
N LYS A 282 10.54 11.30 7.95
CA LYS A 282 11.62 10.41 7.49
C LYS A 282 11.69 10.31 5.97
N VAL A 283 10.54 10.24 5.28
CA VAL A 283 10.50 10.25 3.81
C VAL A 283 11.02 11.58 3.27
N MET A 284 10.62 12.71 3.86
CA MET A 284 11.08 14.03 3.43
C MET A 284 12.60 14.23 3.64
N ARG A 285 13.20 13.66 4.69
CA ARG A 285 14.67 13.60 4.83
C ARG A 285 15.33 12.82 3.69
N LEU A 286 14.75 11.69 3.29
CA LEU A 286 15.27 10.92 2.15
C LEU A 286 15.13 11.68 0.84
N VAL A 287 14.02 12.41 0.66
CA VAL A 287 13.83 13.29 -0.48
C VAL A 287 14.86 14.42 -0.47
N ASN A 288 15.29 14.86 0.71
CA ASN A 288 16.20 15.98 0.93
C ASN A 288 15.75 17.17 0.08
N LEU A 289 14.53 17.65 0.34
CA LEU A 289 13.94 18.77 -0.39
C LEU A 289 14.57 20.07 0.14
N GLU A 290 15.79 20.34 -0.28
CA GLU A 290 16.49 21.58 0.04
C GLU A 290 15.79 22.76 -0.64
N GLU A 291 15.30 23.71 0.13
CA GLU A 291 15.22 25.11 -0.31
C GLU A 291 15.49 26.04 0.88
N ALA A 292 16.73 26.47 1.07
CA ALA A 292 17.09 27.80 1.61
C ALA A 292 18.62 27.92 1.76
N PRO A 293 19.24 29.09 1.50
CA PRO A 293 18.84 30.26 0.69
C PRO A 293 19.43 30.26 -0.73
#